data_AF-A0A170PTX9-F1
#
_entry.id   AF-A0A170PTX9-F1
#
_cell.length_a   1.000
_cell.length_b   1.000
_cell.length_c   1.000
_cell.angle_alpha   90.00
_cell.angle_beta   90.00
_cell.angle_gamma   90.00
#
_symmetry.space_group_name_H-M   'P 1'
#
loop_
_entity.id
_entity.type
_entity.pdbx_description
1 polymer ?
#
loop_
_entity_poly.entity_id
_entity_poly.type
_entity_poly.pdbx_seq_one_letter_code
_entity_poly.pdbx_strand_id
1 'polypeptide(L)' 'MYKRVMDELTTTFASHYTKRISLAEALNLETLKAYDAKATGEKYLITPNR' A
#
# COMPACT_ATOMS: atom_id res chain seq x y z
N MET A 1 21.91 -9.77 -11.31
CA MET A 1 20.65 -9.01 -11.29
C MET A 1 20.00 -9.00 -9.90
N TYR A 2 19.68 -10.16 -9.31
CA TYR A 2 19.00 -10.24 -8.00
C TYR A 2 19.67 -9.48 -6.86
N LYS A 3 21.00 -9.52 -6.76
CA LYS A 3 21.75 -8.82 -5.72
C LYS A 3 21.47 -7.31 -5.67
N ARG A 4 21.49 -6.62 -6.82
CA ARG A 4 21.16 -5.19 -6.90
C ARG A 4 19.74 -4.89 -6.40
N VAL A 5 18.78 -5.71 -6.81
CA VAL A 5 17.38 -5.53 -6.40
C VAL A 5 17.24 -5.72 -4.88
N MET A 6 17.89 -6.75 -4.32
CA MET A 6 17.90 -7.02 -2.88
C MET A 6 18.56 -5.88 -2.09
N ASP A 7 19.70 -5.40 -2.57
CA ASP A 7 20.47 -4.31 -1.94
C ASP A 7 19.66 -2.98 -1.94
N GLU A 8 18.67 -2.82 -2.83
CA GLU A 8 17.86 -1.61 -2.99
C GLU A 8 16.39 -1.75 -2.55
N LEU A 9 16.00 -2.86 -1.91
CA LEU A 9 14.61 -3.13 -1.50
C LEU A 9 14.01 -2.04 -0.61
N THR A 10 14.83 -1.45 0.26
CA THR A 10 14.43 -0.42 1.22
C THR A 10 14.79 0.99 0.75
N THR A 11 15.35 1.15 -0.45
CA THR A 11 15.72 2.43 -1.05
C THR A 11 14.95 2.65 -2.36
N THR A 12 15.54 2.35 -3.52
CA THR A 12 14.95 2.56 -4.86
C THR A 12 13.57 1.90 -4.98
N PHE A 13 13.40 0.72 -4.37
CA PHE A 13 12.15 -0.05 -4.46
C PHE A 13 11.24 0.13 -3.26
N ALA A 14 11.57 1.02 -2.31
CA ALA A 14 10.75 1.26 -1.14
C ALA A 14 9.37 1.81 -1.56
N SER A 15 8.31 1.15 -1.12
CA SER A 15 6.95 1.65 -1.26
C SER A 15 6.49 2.35 0.01
N HIS A 16 6.11 3.62 -0.12
CA HIS A 16 5.41 4.36 0.92
C HIS A 16 3.90 4.10 0.83
N TYR A 17 3.26 3.97 1.99
CA TYR A 17 1.84 3.76 2.14
C TYR A 17 1.28 4.81 3.08
N THR A 18 0.21 5.47 2.65
CA THR A 18 -0.53 6.48 3.40
C THR A 18 -1.32 5.83 4.52
N LYS A 19 -1.90 4.65 4.26
CA LYS A 19 -2.66 3.90 5.26
C LYS A 19 -2.46 2.40 5.12
N ARG A 20 -2.55 1.69 6.25
CA ARG A 20 -2.63 0.23 6.32
C ARG A 20 -4.01 -0.13 6.86
N ILE A 21 -4.77 -0.94 6.13
CA ILE A 21 -6.16 -1.27 6.44
C ILE A 21 -6.36 -2.78 6.47
N SER A 22 -7.29 -3.28 7.28
CA SER A 22 -7.71 -4.70 7.26
C SER A 22 -8.54 -5.01 6.02
N LEU A 23 -8.80 -6.30 5.77
CA LEU A 23 -9.71 -6.70 4.69
C LEU A 23 -11.13 -6.20 4.94
N ALA A 24 -11.59 -6.19 6.20
CA ALA A 24 -12.90 -5.68 6.57
C ALA A 24 -13.00 -4.16 6.34
N GLU A 25 -11.94 -3.41 6.68
CA GLU A 25 -11.88 -1.97 6.41
C GLU A 25 -11.84 -1.66 4.91
N ALA A 26 -11.24 -2.52 4.09
CA ALA A 26 -11.24 -2.35 2.63
C ALA A 26 -12.64 -2.43 1.99
N LEU A 27 -13.59 -3.09 2.67
CA LEU A 27 -14.99 -3.19 2.25
C LEU A 27 -15.87 -2.06 2.79
N ASN A 28 -15.35 -1.21 3.68
CA ASN A 28 -16.07 -0.03 4.14
C ASN A 28 -16.19 0.99 2.98
N LEU A 29 -17.39 1.52 2.77
CA LEU A 29 -17.71 2.39 1.63
C LEU A 29 -16.85 3.66 1.58
N GLU A 30 -16.53 4.27 2.72
CA GLU A 30 -15.70 5.48 2.77
C GLU A 30 -14.25 5.17 2.42
N THR A 31 -13.72 4.07 2.99
CA THR A 31 -12.35 3.61 2.70
C THR A 31 -12.21 3.18 1.24
N LEU A 32 -13.23 2.50 0.69
CA LEU A 32 -13.29 2.10 -0.71
C LEU A 32 -13.23 3.30 -1.64
N LYS A 33 -14.06 4.32 -1.40
CA LYS A 33 -14.02 5.56 -2.19
C LYS A 33 -12.66 6.24 -2.11
N ALA A 34 -12.01 6.23 -0.93
CA ALA A 34 -10.72 6.87 -0.74
C ALA A 34 -9.60 6.24 -1.57
N TYR A 35 -9.42 4.91 -1.52
CA TYR A 35 -8.37 4.26 -2.33
C TYR A 35 -8.75 4.10 -3.81
N ASP A 36 -10.05 4.06 -4.14
CA ASP A 36 -10.49 3.97 -5.53
C ASP A 36 -10.27 5.26 -6.32
N ALA A 37 -10.21 6.41 -5.62
CA ALA A 37 -9.85 7.69 -6.23
C ALA A 37 -8.45 7.68 -6.89
N LYS A 38 -7.55 6.77 -6.48
CA LYS A 38 -6.19 6.60 -7.02
C LYS A 38 -5.42 7.93 -7.08
N ALA A 39 -5.60 8.77 -6.06
CA ALA A 39 -4.92 10.04 -5.97
C ALA A 39 -3.41 9.83 -5.85
N THR A 40 -2.64 10.67 -6.55
CA THR A 40 -1.17 10.63 -6.50
C THR A 40 -0.70 10.84 -5.07
N GLY A 41 0.10 9.90 -4.55
CA GLY A 41 0.62 9.95 -3.19
C GLY A 41 -0.25 9.26 -2.14
N GLU A 42 -1.42 8.73 -2.50
CA GLU A 42 -2.35 8.10 -1.56
C GLU A 42 -2.42 6.57 -1.74
N LYS A 43 -1.35 5.88 -1.36
CA LYS A 43 -1.27 4.41 -1.49
C LYS A 43 -1.79 3.72 -0.23
N TYR A 44 -2.73 2.81 -0.38
CA TYR A 44 -3.27 1.98 0.70
C TYR A 44 -2.66 0.57 0.64
N LEU A 45 -2.32 0.02 1.80
CA LEU A 45 -1.87 -1.36 1.96
C LEU A 45 -2.92 -2.17 2.71
N ILE A 46 -3.44 -3.23 2.09
CA ILE A 46 -4.34 -4.16 2.76
C ILE A 46 -3.52 -5.18 3.55
N THR A 47 -3.79 -5.29 4.85
CA THR A 47 -3.23 -6.28 5.78
C THR A 47 -4.34 -7.23 6.22
N PRO A 48 -4.57 -8.37 5.54
CA PRO A 48 -5.81 -9.13 5.66
C PRO A 48 -6.13 -9.67 7.05
N ASN A 49 -5.10 -10.04 7.82
CA ASN A 49 -5.22 -10.70 9.13
C ASN A 49 -5.11 -9.74 10.32
N ARG A 50 -5.09 -8.42 10.06
CA ARG A 50 -5.00 -7.42 11.11
C ARG A 50 -6.38 -7.09 11.67
#